data_AF-A0A7X9ULD7-F1
#
_entry.id   AF-A0A7X9ULD7-F1
#
_cell.length_a   1.000
_cell.length_b   1.000
_cell.length_c   1.000
_cell.angle_alpha   90.00
_cell.angle_beta   90.00
_cell.angle_gamma   90.00
#
_symmetry.space_group_name_H-M   'P 1'
#
loop_
_entity.id
_entity.type
_entity.pdbx_description
1 polymer ?
#
loop_
_entity_poly.entity_id
_entity_poly.type
_entity_poly.pdbx_seq_one_letter_code
_entity_poly.pdbx_strand_id
1 'polypeptide(L)'
;MNKTDPVFGATLTSENDKDIPPGSTLPIELPAPTNGRPFFWGYEIPEGKKVFLLSQDVVGTSTLKLKFYNSEPAGTPSINVRAFTRQ
;
A
#
# COMPACT_ATOMS: atom_id res chain seq x y z
N MET A 1 -15.03 4.78 7.60
CA MET A 1 -15.44 6.15 7.21
C MET A 1 -14.80 6.41 5.85
N ASN A 2 -15.60 6.50 4.77
CA ASN A 2 -15.04 6.68 3.42
C ASN A 2 -14.43 8.08 3.33
N LYS A 3 -13.11 8.16 3.16
CA LYS A 3 -12.42 9.43 2.89
C LYS A 3 -12.39 9.63 1.38
N THR A 4 -13.08 10.65 0.89
CA THR A 4 -13.01 11.06 -0.51
C THR A 4 -11.80 11.97 -0.68
N ASP A 5 -10.90 11.67 -1.61
CA ASP A 5 -9.80 12.58 -1.96
C ASP A 5 -10.32 13.56 -3.03
N PRO A 6 -10.48 14.86 -2.68
CA PRO A 6 -11.06 15.85 -3.59
C PRO A 6 -10.19 16.13 -4.82
N VAL A 7 -8.91 15.71 -4.84
CA VAL A 7 -7.98 16.02 -5.94
C VAL A 7 -8.19 15.10 -7.15
N PHE A 8 -8.69 13.88 -6.95
CA PHE A 8 -8.76 12.86 -8.02
C PHE A 8 -10.17 12.33 -8.33
N GLY A 9 -11.21 12.82 -7.64
CA GLY A 9 -12.56 12.24 -7.76
C GLY A 9 -12.59 10.77 -7.35
N ALA A 10 -11.74 10.39 -6.38
CA ALA A 10 -11.54 9.02 -5.96
C ALA A 10 -11.92 8.84 -4.49
N THR A 11 -12.49 7.68 -4.16
CA THR A 11 -12.90 7.31 -2.80
C THR A 11 -11.93 6.26 -2.26
N LEU A 12 -11.39 6.49 -1.06
CA LEU A 12 -10.64 5.49 -0.31
C LEU A 12 -11.58 4.34 0.06
N THR A 13 -11.25 3.13 -0.37
CA THR A 13 -12.07 1.92 -0.19
C THR A 13 -11.39 0.85 0.65
N SER A 14 -10.06 0.88 0.77
CA SER A 14 -9.30 -0.02 1.63
C SER A 14 -8.04 0.69 2.12
N GLU A 15 -7.65 0.43 3.37
CA GLU A 15 -6.45 0.96 4.01
C GLU A 15 -5.89 -0.15 4.90
N ASN A 16 -4.61 -0.50 4.70
CA ASN A 16 -3.95 -1.62 5.38
C ASN A 16 -2.54 -1.22 5.82
N ASP A 17 -2.28 -1.31 7.11
CA ASP A 17 -0.95 -1.15 7.66
C ASP A 17 -0.15 -2.45 7.58
N LYS A 18 1.12 -2.36 7.18
CA LYS A 18 2.05 -3.49 7.06
C LYS A 18 3.37 -3.16 7.72
N ASP A 19 3.64 -3.88 8.79
CA ASP A 19 4.88 -3.80 9.54
C ASP A 19 6.01 -4.51 8.81
N ILE A 20 7.14 -3.82 8.61
CA ILE A 20 8.30 -4.37 7.90
C ILE A 20 9.47 -4.52 8.88
N PRO A 21 9.81 -5.74 9.33
CA PRO A 21 10.91 -5.95 10.27
C PRO A 21 12.25 -5.43 9.76
N PRO A 22 13.18 -5.00 10.64
CA PRO A 22 14.49 -4.49 10.25
C PRO A 22 15.30 -5.55 9.49
N GLY A 23 16.03 -5.13 8.46
CA GLY A 23 16.82 -6.00 7.60
C GLY A 23 16.02 -7.02 6.78
N SER A 24 14.69 -6.94 6.76
CA SER A 24 13.83 -7.93 6.11
C SER A 24 13.28 -7.45 4.77
N THR A 25 12.97 -8.43 3.93
CA THR A 25 12.20 -8.23 2.70
C THR A 25 10.81 -8.84 2.90
N LEU A 26 9.76 -8.02 2.74
CA LEU A 26 8.38 -8.45 2.96
C LEU A 26 7.56 -8.37 1.66
N PRO A 27 7.01 -9.50 1.17
CA PRO A 27 5.97 -9.49 0.16
C PRO A 27 4.62 -9.12 0.80
N ILE A 28 3.87 -8.25 0.13
CA ILE A 28 2.52 -7.83 0.53
C ILE A 28 1.59 -8.15 -0.63
N GLU A 29 0.53 -8.90 -0.34
CA GLU A 29 -0.53 -9.21 -1.29
C GLU A 29 -1.86 -8.71 -0.73
N LEU A 30 -2.53 -7.82 -1.47
CA LEU A 30 -3.80 -7.22 -1.08
C LEU A 30 -4.84 -7.45 -2.18
N PRO A 31 -5.95 -8.15 -1.90
CA PRO A 31 -7.03 -8.28 -2.85
C PRO A 31 -7.74 -6.94 -3.04
N ALA A 32 -8.27 -6.71 -4.23
CA ALA A 32 -9.16 -5.60 -4.51
C ALA A 32 -10.36 -5.64 -3.53
N PRO A 33 -10.78 -4.48 -3.00
CA PRO A 33 -11.95 -4.42 -2.14
C PRO A 33 -13.21 -4.87 -2.89
N THR A 34 -14.17 -5.44 -2.15
CA THR A 34 -15.37 -6.09 -2.68
C THR A 34 -16.26 -5.17 -3.53
N ASN A 35 -16.12 -3.85 -3.36
CA ASN A 35 -17.01 -2.83 -3.95
C ASN A 35 -16.46 -2.17 -5.23
N GLY A 36 -15.47 -2.76 -5.89
CA GLY A 36 -15.00 -2.30 -7.20
C GLY A 36 -13.54 -2.62 -7.45
N ARG A 37 -13.17 -2.79 -8.73
CA ARG A 37 -11.76 -2.87 -9.11
C ARG A 37 -11.11 -1.50 -8.81
N PRO A 38 -10.10 -1.43 -7.94
CA PRO A 38 -9.44 -0.18 -7.62
C PRO A 38 -8.91 0.48 -8.90
N PHE A 39 -9.24 1.76 -9.03
CA PHE A 39 -8.71 2.62 -10.10
C PHE A 39 -7.22 2.89 -9.88
N PHE A 40 -6.81 3.02 -8.62
CA PHE A 40 -5.44 3.30 -8.23
C PHE A 40 -5.12 2.72 -6.84
N TRP A 41 -3.85 2.39 -6.62
CA TRP A 41 -3.30 1.98 -5.33
C TRP A 41 -2.20 2.94 -4.91
N GLY A 42 -2.27 3.43 -3.68
CA GLY A 42 -1.22 4.25 -3.06
C GLY A 42 -0.56 3.50 -1.90
N TYR A 43 0.64 3.94 -1.54
CA TYR A 43 1.26 3.55 -0.28
C TYR A 43 2.02 4.73 0.32
N GLU A 44 2.18 4.72 1.63
CA GLU A 44 2.90 5.73 2.39
C GLU A 44 3.99 5.06 3.22
N ILE A 45 5.23 5.53 3.03
CA ILE A 45 6.37 5.12 3.85
C ILE A 45 6.59 6.22 4.89
N PRO A 46 6.63 5.90 6.20
CA PRO A 46 6.80 6.92 7.23
C PRO A 46 8.09 7.73 7.03
N GLU A 47 8.02 9.02 7.34
CA GLU A 47 9.15 9.93 7.18
C GLU A 47 10.37 9.46 7.98
N GLY A 48 11.56 9.64 7.38
CA GLY A 48 12.83 9.28 8.00
C GLY A 48 13.09 7.78 8.07
N LYS A 49 12.26 6.92 7.44
CA LYS A 49 12.48 5.47 7.35
C LYS A 49 13.12 5.07 6.03
N LYS A 50 14.13 4.20 6.11
CA LYS A 50 14.82 3.58 4.97
C LYS A 50 14.12 2.29 4.55
N VAL A 51 12.87 2.44 4.11
CA VAL A 51 12.10 1.35 3.49
C VAL A 51 12.04 1.61 1.99
N PHE A 52 12.31 0.58 1.19
CA PHE A 52 12.40 0.70 -0.26
C PHE A 52 11.41 -0.24 -0.93
N LEU A 53 10.65 0.28 -1.89
CA LEU A 53 9.88 -0.55 -2.80
C LEU A 53 10.84 -1.26 -3.77
N LEU A 54 10.82 -2.58 -3.77
CA LEU A 54 11.62 -3.42 -4.66
C LEU A 54 10.85 -3.82 -5.92
N SER A 55 9.55 -4.07 -5.79
CA SER A 55 8.70 -4.43 -6.92
C SER A 55 7.24 -4.10 -6.66
N GLN A 56 6.55 -3.74 -7.73
CA GLN A 56 5.10 -3.55 -7.76
C GLN A 56 4.54 -4.31 -8.95
N ASP A 57 3.55 -5.16 -8.70
CA ASP A 57 2.78 -5.86 -9.71
C ASP A 57 1.28 -5.62 -9.43
N VAL A 58 0.57 -5.19 -10.47
CA VAL A 58 -0.86 -4.89 -10.45
C VAL A 58 -1.53 -5.86 -11.41
N VAL A 59 -1.64 -7.12 -11.00
CA VAL A 59 -2.23 -8.17 -11.83
C VAL A 59 -3.70 -7.85 -12.05
N GLY A 60 -4.06 -7.48 -13.29
CA GLY A 60 -5.45 -7.39 -13.75
C GLY A 60 -6.39 -6.52 -12.92
N THR A 61 -5.87 -5.57 -12.13
CA THR A 61 -6.57 -4.72 -11.13
C THR A 61 -7.23 -5.46 -9.96
N SER A 62 -7.13 -6.80 -9.88
CA SER A 62 -7.80 -7.61 -8.86
C SER A 62 -6.98 -7.84 -7.61
N THR A 63 -5.65 -7.79 -7.72
CA THR A 63 -4.73 -7.98 -6.59
C THR A 63 -3.52 -7.08 -6.76
N LEU A 64 -3.18 -6.35 -5.70
CA LEU A 64 -1.92 -5.63 -5.59
C LEU A 64 -0.87 -6.53 -4.95
N LYS A 65 0.29 -6.65 -5.60
CA LYS A 65 1.47 -7.31 -5.04
C LYS A 65 2.60 -6.30 -4.93
N LEU A 66 3.03 -6.04 -3.71
CA LEU A 66 4.18 -5.18 -3.42
C LEU A 66 5.28 -6.01 -2.76
N LYS A 67 6.53 -5.58 -2.93
CA LYS A 67 7.66 -6.12 -2.19
C LYS A 67 8.49 -4.98 -1.67
N PHE A 68 8.71 -4.94 -0.37
CA PHE A 68 9.49 -3.89 0.27
C PHE A 68 10.69 -4.49 0.98
N TYR A 69 11.75 -3.70 1.11
CA TYR A 69 12.92 -3.99 1.93
C TYR A 69 13.11 -2.89 2.96
N ASN A 70 13.23 -3.27 4.23
CA ASN A 70 13.60 -2.36 5.30
C ASN A 70 15.11 -2.46 5.54
N SER A 71 15.85 -1.41 5.19
CA SER A 71 17.30 -1.35 5.41
C SER A 71 17.67 -0.75 6.76
N GLU A 72 16.70 -0.43 7.63
CA GLU A 72 17.00 0.07 8.96
C GLU A 72 17.66 -1.02 9.81
N PRO A 73 18.68 -0.66 10.63
CA PRO A 73 19.34 -1.61 11.52
C PRO A 73 18.44 -2.03 12.69
N ALA A 74 17.40 -1.23 13.01
CA ALA A 74 16.43 -1.51 14.04
C ALA A 74 15.10 -0.80 13.76
N GLY A 75 14.03 -1.32 14.35
CA GLY A 75 12.69 -0.76 14.24
C GLY A 75 11.86 -1.37 13.10
N THR A 76 10.56 -1.43 13.35
CA THR A 76 9.57 -2.05 12.46
C THR A 76 8.61 -0.96 11.98
N PRO A 77 8.99 -0.16 10.95
CA PRO A 77 8.08 0.82 10.36
C PRO A 77 6.83 0.14 9.81
N SER A 78 5.70 0.80 10.00
CA SER A 78 4.43 0.39 9.40
C SER A 78 4.20 1.22 8.14
N ILE A 79 4.11 0.57 7.00
CA ILE A 79 3.71 1.23 5.75
C ILE A 79 2.21 1.14 5.60
N ASN A 80 1.58 2.22 5.15
CA ASN A 80 0.15 2.29 4.97
C ASN A 80 -0.20 2.13 3.50
N VAL A 81 -0.92 1.08 3.12
CA VAL A 81 -1.30 0.78 1.73
C VAL A 81 -2.79 1.06 1.52
N ARG A 82 -3.11 1.85 0.49
CA ARG A 82 -4.45 2.40 0.24
C ARG A 82 -4.98 2.00 -1.14
N ALA A 83 -6.26 1.68 -1.22
CA ALA A 83 -6.98 1.38 -2.46
C ALA A 83 -8.04 2.45 -2.74
N PHE A 84 -8.08 2.96 -3.97
CA PHE A 84 -9.01 4.01 -4.37
C PHE A 84 -9.86 3.56 -5.56
N THR A 85 -11.16 3.83 -5.50
CA THR A 85 -12.09 3.66 -6.63
C THR A 85 -12.52 5.02 -7.17
N ARG A 86 -12.83 5.10 -8.46
CA ARG A 86 -13.52 6.27 -9.03
C ARG A 86 -15.01 6.21 -8.65
N GLN A 87 -15.60 7.37 -8.41
CA GLN A 87 -17.05 7.52 -8.35
C GLN A 87 -17.65 7.43 -9.76
#